data_AF-T0ZV86-F1
#
_entry.id   AF-T0ZV86-F1
#
_cell.length_a   1.000
_cell.length_b   1.000
_cell.length_c   1.000
_cell.angle_alpha   90.00
_cell.angle_beta   90.00
_cell.angle_gamma   90.00
#
_symmetry.space_group_name_H-M   'P 1'
#
loop_
_entity.id
_entity.type
_entity.pdbx_description
1 polymer ?
#
loop_
_entity_poly.entity_id
_entity_poly.type
_entity_poly.pdbx_seq_one_letter_code
_entity_poly.pdbx_strand_id
1 'polypeptide(L)'
;MTDTTIMVRRYFHETDVVTPQSVFYQPTRSASERLGKLLGTNAFEFPKDETILQKFIEMATDKDSLILDSFAGSGTTGHAVLKQNAEDGGQRRFILVEMDAAIARDVTAERVRRVAQGYTNAKGEPVAGLGGGFQFCRLSAEPLFDADGQIRRDVRFAQLAEFVWFVETGSGYTQPSS
;
A
#
# COMPACT_ATOMS: atom_id res chain seq x y z
N MET A 1 7.67 47.68 9.80
CA MET A 1 6.38 47.06 9.45
C MET A 1 6.13 47.38 8.00
N THR A 2 6.34 46.43 7.08
CA THR A 2 6.11 46.66 5.65
C THR A 2 4.67 46.32 5.30
N ASP A 3 3.99 47.34 4.77
CA ASP A 3 2.54 47.52 4.76
C ASP A 3 1.91 47.08 3.43
N THR A 4 2.23 45.89 2.93
CA THR A 4 1.61 45.39 1.70
C THR A 4 1.65 43.87 1.61
N THR A 5 0.86 43.19 2.45
CA THR A 5 0.54 41.77 2.18
C THR A 5 -0.79 41.72 1.45
N ILE A 6 -0.75 41.43 0.14
CA ILE A 6 -1.97 41.25 -0.66
C ILE A 6 -2.66 39.96 -0.18
N MET A 7 -3.86 40.09 0.37
CA MET A 7 -4.71 38.95 0.71
C MET A 7 -5.65 38.65 -0.45
N VAL A 8 -5.48 37.49 -1.07
CA VAL A 8 -6.41 36.98 -2.10
C VAL A 8 -7.49 36.17 -1.40
N ARG A 9 -8.75 36.61 -1.51
CA ARG A 9 -9.91 35.86 -1.02
C ARG A 9 -10.41 34.97 -2.16
N ARG A 10 -10.32 33.64 -2.00
CA ARG A 10 -10.90 32.66 -2.92
C ARG A 10 -12.16 32.07 -2.30
N TYR A 11 -13.23 31.99 -3.09
CA TYR A 11 -14.48 31.38 -2.64
C TYR A 11 -14.47 29.88 -2.93
N PHE A 12 -15.10 29.10 -2.05
CA PHE A 12 -15.03 27.62 -2.05
C PHE A 12 -15.54 26.98 -3.36
N HIS A 13 -16.55 27.59 -4.00
CA HIS A 13 -17.13 27.14 -5.28
C HIS A 13 -16.30 27.50 -6.52
N GLU A 14 -15.26 28.33 -6.38
CA GLU A 14 -14.33 28.69 -7.47
C GLU A 14 -13.11 27.76 -7.50
N THR A 15 -13.02 26.82 -6.55
CA THR A 15 -11.90 25.89 -6.37
C THR A 15 -12.23 24.45 -6.73
N ASP A 16 -13.40 24.18 -7.30
CA ASP A 16 -13.87 22.81 -7.58
C ASP A 16 -13.06 22.10 -8.68
N VAL A 17 -12.20 22.82 -9.42
CA VAL A 17 -11.29 22.26 -10.43
C VAL A 17 -9.93 22.97 -10.38
N VAL A 18 -9.24 22.90 -9.23
CA VAL A 18 -7.85 23.40 -9.16
C VAL A 18 -6.92 22.40 -9.84
N THR A 19 -6.26 22.83 -10.91
CA THR A 19 -5.14 22.07 -11.49
C THR A 19 -4.05 21.91 -10.43
N PRO A 20 -3.56 20.68 -10.18
CA PRO A 20 -2.48 20.47 -9.23
C PRO A 20 -1.27 21.34 -9.53
N GLN A 21 -0.63 21.83 -8.47
CA GLN A 21 0.64 22.52 -8.61
C GLN A 21 1.72 21.53 -9.10
N SER A 22 2.62 22.00 -9.96
CA SER A 22 3.72 21.19 -10.48
C SER A 22 4.79 20.85 -9.43
N VAL A 23 4.79 21.56 -8.29
CA VAL A 23 5.78 21.41 -7.22
C VAL A 23 5.07 21.09 -5.90
N PHE A 24 5.42 19.94 -5.31
CA PHE A 24 4.99 19.56 -3.97
C PHE A 24 6.19 19.66 -3.02
N TYR A 25 6.11 20.54 -2.03
CA TYR A 25 7.14 20.64 -0.99
C TYR A 25 6.80 19.72 0.19
N GLN A 26 7.65 18.72 0.44
CA GLN A 26 7.49 17.78 1.55
C GLN A 26 8.86 17.31 2.06
N PRO A 27 9.19 17.51 3.34
CA PRO A 27 10.47 17.07 3.89
C PRO A 27 10.58 15.54 3.98
N THR A 28 11.62 14.95 3.38
CA THR A 28 11.85 13.49 3.35
C THR A 28 11.90 12.84 4.73
N ARG A 29 12.55 13.51 5.70
CA ARG A 29 12.71 13.00 7.07
C ARG A 29 11.38 12.65 7.73
N SER A 30 10.32 13.37 7.37
CA SER A 30 9.00 13.16 7.95
C SER A 30 8.41 11.78 7.60
N ALA A 31 8.67 11.27 6.39
CA ALA A 31 8.20 9.95 5.97
C ALA A 31 8.90 8.82 6.76
N SER A 32 10.22 8.92 6.92
CA SER A 32 11.00 7.96 7.72
C SER A 32 10.54 7.93 9.18
N GLU A 33 10.30 9.09 9.80
CA GLU A 33 9.83 9.18 11.18
C GLU A 33 8.42 8.59 11.36
N ARG A 34 7.50 8.84 10.41
CA ARG A 34 6.15 8.27 10.46
C ARG A 34 6.18 6.76 10.27
N LEU A 35 7.00 6.24 9.35
CA LEU A 35 7.18 4.81 9.19
C LEU A 35 7.78 4.16 10.44
N GLY A 36 8.82 4.77 11.02
CA GLY A 36 9.45 4.28 12.25
C GLY A 36 8.48 4.21 13.42
N LYS A 37 7.63 5.23 13.60
CA LYS A 37 6.56 5.23 14.61
C LYS A 37 5.51 4.14 14.38
N LEU A 38 5.19 3.86 13.12
CA LEU A 38 4.19 2.87 12.73
C LEU A 38 4.70 1.44 12.96
N LEU A 39 5.93 1.14 12.55
CA LEU A 39 6.53 -0.19 12.69
C LEU A 39 7.16 -0.42 14.08
N GLY A 40 7.46 0.64 14.82
CA GLY A 40 8.17 0.58 16.10
C GLY A 40 9.68 0.39 15.95
N THR A 41 10.19 0.42 14.72
CA THR A 41 11.61 0.30 14.38
C THR A 41 11.89 0.98 13.05
N ASN A 42 13.14 1.39 12.82
CA ASN A 42 13.59 1.94 11.53
C ASN A 42 13.90 0.79 10.56
N ALA A 43 12.85 0.10 10.11
CA ALA A 43 12.98 -1.11 9.28
C ALA A 43 13.31 -0.84 7.80
N PHE A 44 13.22 0.42 7.34
CA PHE A 44 13.37 0.76 5.93
C PHE A 44 13.96 2.16 5.75
N GLU A 45 14.96 2.27 4.89
CA GLU A 45 15.61 3.53 4.58
C GLU A 45 14.86 4.25 3.44
N PHE A 46 14.60 5.55 3.61
CA PHE A 46 13.99 6.40 2.58
C PHE A 46 12.62 5.93 2.03
N PRO A 47 11.60 5.70 2.89
CA PRO A 47 10.27 5.44 2.38
C PRO A 47 9.74 6.63 1.58
N LYS A 48 8.97 6.35 0.52
CA LYS A 48 8.19 7.39 -0.15
C LYS A 48 7.19 8.01 0.84
N ASP A 49 6.83 9.27 0.63
CA ASP A 49 5.85 9.98 1.44
C ASP A 49 4.41 9.61 1.03
N GLU A 50 3.65 9.07 1.97
CA GLU A 50 2.27 8.62 1.76
C GLU A 50 1.28 9.77 1.53
N THR A 51 1.58 10.98 2.00
CA THR A 51 0.72 12.15 1.78
C THR A 51 0.87 12.65 0.36
N ILE A 52 2.09 12.58 -0.20
CA ILE A 52 2.31 12.88 -1.62
C ILE A 52 1.62 11.83 -2.50
N LEU A 53 1.81 10.54 -2.21
CA LEU A 53 1.16 9.49 -3.00
C LEU A 53 -0.36 9.55 -2.91
N GLN A 54 -0.92 9.88 -1.75
CA GLN A 54 -2.36 10.05 -1.60
C GLN A 54 -2.90 11.12 -2.54
N LYS A 55 -2.23 12.28 -2.63
CA LYS A 55 -2.62 13.34 -3.59
C LYS A 55 -2.59 12.83 -5.03
N PHE A 56 -1.55 12.10 -5.42
CA PHE A 56 -1.50 11.52 -6.77
C PHE A 56 -2.65 10.54 -7.02
N ILE A 57 -2.98 9.71 -6.04
CA ILE A 57 -4.10 8.77 -6.14
C ILE A 57 -5.41 9.52 -6.28
N GLU A 58 -5.66 10.53 -5.45
CA GLU A 58 -6.86 11.39 -5.52
C GLU A 58 -7.02 12.01 -6.91
N MET A 59 -5.93 12.53 -7.50
CA MET A 59 -5.98 13.27 -8.76
C MET A 59 -5.99 12.39 -10.00
N ALA A 60 -5.39 11.19 -9.94
CA ALA A 60 -5.15 10.34 -11.10
C ALA A 60 -6.05 9.11 -11.17
N THR A 61 -6.95 8.90 -10.20
CA THR A 61 -7.76 7.67 -10.13
C THR A 61 -9.21 7.93 -9.74
N ASP A 62 -10.10 7.15 -10.35
CA ASP A 62 -11.50 7.05 -9.93
C ASP A 62 -11.63 6.24 -8.63
N LYS A 63 -12.80 6.35 -7.99
CA LYS A 63 -13.07 5.73 -6.69
C LYS A 63 -13.01 4.21 -6.66
N ASP A 64 -13.02 3.52 -7.79
CA ASP A 64 -12.99 2.05 -7.93
C ASP A 64 -11.75 1.52 -8.69
N SER A 65 -10.78 2.41 -8.93
CA SER A 65 -9.56 2.08 -9.69
C SER A 65 -8.71 1.00 -9.05
N LEU A 66 -8.01 0.23 -9.90
CA LEU A 66 -6.97 -0.71 -9.49
C LEU A 66 -5.59 -0.09 -9.70
N ILE A 67 -4.81 -0.01 -8.64
CA ILE A 67 -3.50 0.66 -8.62
C ILE A 67 -2.39 -0.38 -8.50
N LEU A 68 -1.42 -0.35 -9.42
CA LEU A 68 -0.25 -1.24 -9.39
C LEU A 68 1.00 -0.46 -8.99
N ASP A 69 1.73 -0.97 -8.01
CA ASP A 69 3.08 -0.54 -7.69
C ASP A 69 4.04 -1.74 -7.76
N SER A 70 4.84 -1.78 -8.82
CA SER A 70 5.81 -2.85 -9.05
C SER A 70 7.10 -2.71 -8.22
N PHE A 71 7.22 -1.63 -7.43
CA PHE A 71 8.38 -1.33 -6.58
C PHE A 71 7.90 -0.85 -5.20
N ALA A 72 7.13 -1.70 -4.54
CA ALA A 72 6.38 -1.34 -3.35
C ALA A 72 7.27 -0.84 -2.21
N GLY A 73 8.47 -1.40 -2.05
CA GLY A 73 9.40 -1.06 -0.98
C GLY A 73 8.68 -1.10 0.37
N SER A 74 8.69 0.00 1.11
CA SER A 74 8.00 0.07 2.40
C SER A 74 6.46 -0.07 2.36
N GLY A 75 5.81 -0.17 1.20
CA GLY A 75 4.35 -0.28 1.08
C GLY A 75 3.60 1.04 1.19
N THR A 76 4.26 2.16 0.84
CA THR A 76 3.67 3.51 0.91
C THR A 76 2.41 3.61 0.04
N THR A 77 2.39 3.02 -1.15
CA THR A 77 1.24 3.07 -2.08
C THR A 77 0.00 2.42 -1.48
N GLY A 78 0.12 1.24 -0.88
CA GLY A 78 -1.01 0.57 -0.21
C GLY A 78 -1.55 1.38 0.96
N HIS A 79 -0.67 2.00 1.77
CA HIS A 79 -1.08 2.93 2.82
C HIS A 79 -1.90 4.10 2.23
N ALA A 80 -1.36 4.78 1.21
CA ALA A 80 -2.01 5.93 0.61
C ALA A 80 -3.38 5.59 0.00
N VAL A 81 -3.54 4.42 -0.61
CA VAL A 81 -4.83 3.94 -1.14
C VAL A 81 -5.86 3.74 -0.02
N LEU A 82 -5.49 3.03 1.05
CA LEU A 82 -6.39 2.81 2.19
C LEU A 82 -6.82 4.14 2.83
N LYS A 83 -5.89 5.08 2.94
CA LYS A 83 -6.17 6.43 3.45
C LYS A 83 -7.13 7.19 2.55
N GLN A 84 -6.91 7.17 1.24
CA GLN A 84 -7.81 7.85 0.30
C GLN A 84 -9.22 7.25 0.33
N ASN A 85 -9.35 5.92 0.36
CA ASN A 85 -10.65 5.25 0.48
C ASN A 85 -11.37 5.62 1.77
N ALA A 86 -10.66 5.71 2.89
CA ALA A 86 -11.24 6.14 4.16
C ALA A 86 -11.70 7.61 4.14
N GLU A 87 -11.03 8.46 3.36
CA GLU A 87 -11.32 9.89 3.26
C GLU A 87 -12.50 10.20 2.32
N ASP A 88 -12.56 9.55 1.15
CA ASP A 88 -13.56 9.85 0.12
C ASP A 88 -14.65 8.77 -0.07
N GLY A 89 -14.63 7.72 0.75
CA GLY A 89 -15.56 6.59 0.66
C GLY A 89 -15.34 5.71 -0.58
N GLY A 90 -14.16 5.78 -1.20
CA GLY A 90 -13.79 4.98 -2.35
C GLY A 90 -13.57 3.49 -2.04
N GLN A 91 -13.48 2.70 -3.10
CA GLN A 91 -13.22 1.27 -3.12
C GLN A 91 -12.03 0.93 -4.02
N ARG A 92 -11.02 1.81 -4.05
CA ARG A 92 -9.79 1.60 -4.82
C ARG A 92 -9.07 0.36 -4.31
N ARG A 93 -8.55 -0.44 -5.23
CA ARG A 93 -7.79 -1.66 -4.95
C ARG A 93 -6.33 -1.44 -5.32
N PHE A 94 -5.44 -2.23 -4.74
CA PHE A 94 -4.02 -2.14 -5.05
C PHE A 94 -3.36 -3.50 -5.22
N ILE A 95 -2.30 -3.53 -6.03
CA ILE A 95 -1.35 -4.63 -6.15
C ILE A 95 0.02 -4.05 -5.85
N LEU A 96 0.70 -4.63 -4.85
CA LEU A 96 2.06 -4.28 -4.49
C LEU A 96 2.98 -5.46 -4.83
N VAL A 97 4.05 -5.19 -5.56
CA VAL A 97 5.10 -6.17 -5.83
C VAL A 97 6.38 -5.73 -5.14
N GLU A 98 7.00 -6.65 -4.41
CA GLU A 98 8.29 -6.47 -3.78
C GLU A 98 9.13 -7.74 -4.00
N MET A 99 10.41 -7.55 -4.37
CA MET A 99 11.31 -8.64 -4.72
C MET A 99 12.05 -9.20 -3.50
N ASP A 100 12.40 -8.34 -2.55
CA ASP A 100 13.04 -8.78 -1.32
C ASP A 100 12.00 -9.39 -0.37
N ALA A 101 12.11 -10.69 -0.12
CA ALA A 101 11.14 -11.42 0.70
C ALA A 101 11.07 -10.92 2.16
N ALA A 102 12.19 -10.44 2.72
CA ALA A 102 12.23 -9.89 4.07
C ALA A 102 11.54 -8.53 4.08
N ILE A 103 11.82 -7.66 3.12
CA ILE A 103 11.13 -6.36 2.99
C ILE A 103 9.63 -6.58 2.76
N ALA A 104 9.27 -7.46 1.82
CA ALA A 104 7.88 -7.75 1.48
C ALA A 104 7.07 -8.19 2.71
N ARG A 105 7.63 -9.09 3.53
CA ARG A 105 6.95 -9.66 4.70
C ARG A 105 7.01 -8.73 5.91
N ASP A 106 8.19 -8.24 6.25
CA ASP A 106 8.47 -7.60 7.55
C ASP A 106 8.23 -6.09 7.51
N VAL A 107 8.23 -5.48 6.32
CA VAL A 107 8.03 -4.04 6.13
C VAL A 107 6.75 -3.76 5.36
N THR A 108 6.64 -4.22 4.10
CA THR A 108 5.54 -3.89 3.21
C THR A 108 4.21 -4.42 3.75
N ALA A 109 4.13 -5.72 3.98
CA ALA A 109 2.92 -6.37 4.48
C ALA A 109 2.58 -5.92 5.89
N GLU A 110 3.59 -5.75 6.76
CA GLU A 110 3.35 -5.30 8.14
C GLU A 110 2.86 -3.86 8.22
N ARG A 111 3.42 -2.95 7.41
CA ARG A 111 2.91 -1.58 7.30
C ARG A 111 1.45 -1.58 6.87
N VAL A 112 1.12 -2.27 5.77
CA VAL A 112 -0.24 -2.29 5.22
C VAL A 112 -1.22 -2.95 6.21
N ARG A 113 -0.80 -4.03 6.90
CA ARG A 113 -1.61 -4.68 7.95
C ARG A 113 -1.98 -3.72 9.07
N ARG A 114 -0.98 -3.03 9.65
CA ARG A 114 -1.20 -2.07 10.74
C ARG A 114 -2.07 -0.89 10.31
N VAL A 115 -1.87 -0.40 9.08
CA VAL A 115 -2.71 0.68 8.54
C VAL A 115 -4.16 0.23 8.37
N ALA A 116 -4.40 -0.97 7.86
CA ALA A 116 -5.73 -1.50 7.64
C ALA A 116 -6.47 -1.83 8.95
N GLN A 117 -5.79 -2.53 9.87
CA GLN A 117 -6.40 -3.13 11.07
C GLN A 117 -6.28 -2.24 12.32
N GLY A 118 -5.38 -1.26 12.30
CA GLY A 118 -4.98 -0.52 13.48
C GLY A 118 -3.81 -1.17 14.19
N TYR A 119 -3.21 -0.43 15.11
CA TYR A 119 -2.03 -0.87 15.86
C TYR A 119 -1.87 -0.07 17.16
N THR A 120 -1.10 -0.59 18.10
CA THR A 120 -0.72 0.15 19.31
C THR A 120 0.59 0.88 19.05
N ASN A 121 0.63 2.19 19.30
CA ASN A 121 1.83 2.98 19.11
C ASN A 121 2.85 2.75 20.25
N ALA A 122 4.06 3.31 20.10
CA ALA A 122 5.12 3.19 21.12
C ALA A 122 4.77 3.81 22.50
N LYS A 123 3.70 4.63 22.59
CA LYS A 123 3.19 5.19 23.83
C LYS A 123 2.12 4.30 24.49
N GLY A 124 1.80 3.16 23.90
CA GLY A 124 0.73 2.27 24.37
C GLY A 124 -0.67 2.73 23.97
N GLU A 125 -0.79 3.74 23.10
CA GLU A 125 -2.09 4.27 22.68
C GLU A 125 -2.59 3.50 21.44
N PRO A 126 -3.87 3.08 21.39
CA PRO A 126 -4.44 2.44 20.23
C PRO A 126 -4.64 3.45 19.08
N VAL A 127 -4.20 3.08 17.89
CA VAL A 127 -4.46 3.79 16.63
C VAL A 127 -5.45 2.95 15.84
N ALA A 128 -6.61 3.54 15.51
CA ALA A 128 -7.65 2.88 14.74
C ALA A 128 -7.16 2.58 13.31
N GLY A 129 -7.56 1.42 12.78
CA GLY A 129 -7.32 1.06 11.39
C GLY A 129 -8.17 1.88 10.44
N LEU A 130 -7.66 2.08 9.22
CA LEU A 130 -8.40 2.73 8.14
C LEU A 130 -9.44 1.80 7.49
N GLY A 131 -9.46 0.52 7.87
CA GLY A 131 -10.28 -0.51 7.25
C GLY A 131 -9.64 -1.09 6.00
N GLY A 132 -10.41 -1.94 5.30
CA GLY A 132 -9.92 -2.70 4.16
C GLY A 132 -9.04 -3.88 4.57
N GLY A 133 -8.28 -4.41 3.61
CA GLY A 133 -7.41 -5.56 3.81
C GLY A 133 -6.60 -5.87 2.58
N PHE A 134 -5.73 -6.86 2.69
CA PHE A 134 -4.93 -7.36 1.58
C PHE A 134 -4.67 -8.86 1.76
N GLN A 135 -4.31 -9.51 0.67
CA GLN A 135 -3.76 -10.85 0.68
C GLN A 135 -2.27 -10.78 0.35
N PHE A 136 -1.47 -11.55 1.08
CA PHE A 136 -0.04 -11.69 0.80
C PHE A 136 0.19 -12.97 0.01
N CYS A 137 0.69 -12.82 -1.20
CA CYS A 137 0.98 -13.95 -2.09
C CYS A 137 2.47 -13.95 -2.42
N ARG A 138 3.06 -15.14 -2.53
CA ARG A 138 4.42 -15.34 -3.00
C ARG A 138 4.38 -16.04 -4.35
N LEU A 139 5.08 -15.49 -5.34
CA LEU A 139 5.26 -16.18 -6.61
C LEU A 139 6.21 -17.37 -6.43
N SER A 140 5.88 -18.51 -7.06
CA SER A 140 6.79 -19.64 -7.12
C SER A 140 8.08 -19.23 -7.83
N ALA A 141 9.21 -19.79 -7.41
CA ALA A 141 10.52 -19.49 -8.00
C ALA A 141 10.57 -19.83 -9.50
N GLU A 142 9.78 -20.82 -9.91
CA GLU A 142 9.65 -21.26 -11.28
C GLU A 142 8.15 -21.36 -11.64
N PRO A 143 7.76 -21.11 -12.89
CA PRO A 143 6.37 -21.21 -13.33
C PRO A 143 5.77 -22.59 -13.05
N LEU A 144 4.46 -22.68 -12.83
CA LEU A 144 3.81 -23.98 -12.61
C LEU A 144 3.89 -24.88 -13.86
N PHE A 145 3.83 -24.27 -15.04
CA PHE A 145 3.86 -24.94 -16.33
C PHE A 145 5.22 -24.76 -17.01
N ASP A 146 5.68 -25.79 -17.72
CA ASP A 146 6.81 -25.69 -18.63
C ASP A 146 6.42 -24.99 -19.95
N ALA A 147 7.39 -24.83 -20.85
CA ALA A 147 7.19 -24.16 -22.13
C ALA A 147 6.16 -24.85 -23.04
N ASP A 148 5.91 -26.15 -22.83
CA ASP A 148 4.95 -26.94 -23.58
C ASP A 148 3.57 -26.96 -22.91
N GLY A 149 3.40 -26.23 -21.79
CA GLY A 149 2.16 -26.12 -21.04
C GLY A 149 1.89 -27.28 -20.08
N GLN A 150 2.86 -28.16 -19.85
CA GLN A 150 2.72 -29.27 -18.90
C GLN A 150 3.11 -28.83 -17.50
N ILE A 151 2.49 -29.40 -16.47
CA ILE A 151 2.92 -29.17 -15.08
C ILE A 151 4.35 -29.70 -14.92
N ARG A 152 5.25 -28.88 -14.41
CA ARG A 152 6.66 -29.29 -14.24
C ARG A 152 6.76 -30.48 -13.29
N ARG A 153 7.64 -31.43 -13.61
CA ARG A 153 7.74 -32.73 -12.90
C ARG A 153 8.19 -32.62 -11.45
N ASP A 154 8.82 -31.51 -11.07
CA ASP A 154 9.29 -31.18 -9.73
C ASP A 154 8.21 -30.51 -8.85
N VAL A 155 7.04 -30.19 -9.42
CA VAL A 155 5.91 -29.61 -8.67
C VAL A 155 5.35 -30.64 -7.71
N ARG A 156 5.42 -30.33 -6.41
CA ARG A 156 4.86 -31.18 -5.36
C ARG A 156 3.35 -30.99 -5.25
N PHE A 157 2.65 -32.00 -4.74
CA PHE A 157 1.21 -31.93 -4.49
C PHE A 157 0.79 -30.69 -3.69
N ALA A 158 1.57 -30.29 -2.68
CA ALA A 158 1.29 -29.10 -1.90
C ALA A 158 1.27 -27.81 -2.75
N GLN A 159 2.21 -27.65 -3.68
CA GLN A 159 2.28 -26.47 -4.55
C GLN A 159 1.12 -26.46 -5.57
N LEU A 160 0.76 -27.64 -6.08
CA LEU A 160 -0.40 -27.77 -6.97
C LEU A 160 -1.72 -27.50 -6.22
N ALA A 161 -1.85 -28.00 -4.99
CA ALA A 161 -3.01 -27.77 -4.13
C ALA A 161 -3.14 -26.28 -3.77
N GLU A 162 -2.05 -25.61 -3.43
CA GLU A 162 -2.01 -24.15 -3.21
C GLU A 162 -2.50 -23.38 -4.45
N PHE A 163 -2.02 -23.75 -5.64
CA PHE A 163 -2.44 -23.12 -6.90
C PHE A 163 -3.91 -23.38 -7.22
N VAL A 164 -4.37 -24.63 -7.16
CA VAL A 164 -5.78 -24.98 -7.43
C VAL A 164 -6.69 -24.29 -6.43
N TRP A 165 -6.34 -24.29 -5.14
CA TRP A 165 -7.09 -23.56 -4.13
C TRP A 165 -7.20 -22.07 -4.46
N PHE A 166 -6.09 -21.44 -4.86
CA PHE A 166 -6.10 -20.04 -5.24
C PHE A 166 -6.98 -19.78 -6.47
N VAL A 167 -6.90 -20.61 -7.50
CA VAL A 167 -7.73 -20.49 -8.71
C VAL A 167 -9.22 -20.65 -8.39
N GLU A 168 -9.58 -21.61 -7.53
CA GLU A 168 -10.98 -21.91 -7.18
C GLU A 168 -11.58 -20.91 -6.19
N THR A 169 -10.80 -20.41 -5.23
CA THR A 169 -11.31 -19.60 -4.12
C THR A 169 -10.96 -18.12 -4.22
N GLY A 170 -10.01 -17.76 -5.08
CA GLY A 170 -9.42 -16.42 -5.12
C GLY A 170 -8.66 -16.07 -3.83
N SER A 171 -8.25 -17.05 -3.02
CA SER A 171 -7.57 -16.85 -1.75
C SER A 171 -6.32 -17.73 -1.62
N GLY A 172 -5.32 -17.27 -0.85
CA GLY A 172 -4.13 -18.08 -0.55
C GLY A 172 -4.49 -19.28 0.33
N TYR A 173 -3.91 -20.45 0.04
CA TYR A 173 -4.17 -21.65 0.83
C TYR A 173 -3.51 -21.56 2.22
N THR A 174 -4.33 -21.50 3.28
CA THR A 174 -3.89 -21.69 4.66
C THR A 174 -3.99 -23.16 5.01
N GLN A 175 -2.85 -23.85 5.18
CA GLN A 175 -2.86 -25.23 5.69
C GLN A 175 -3.65 -25.28 7.02
N PRO A 176 -4.52 -26.30 7.22
CA PRO A 176 -5.12 -26.52 8.52
C PRO A 176 -4.00 -26.73 9.54
N SER A 177 -4.02 -25.97 10.64
CA SER A 177 -3.15 -26.23 11.79
C SER A 177 -3.50 -27.60 12.36
N SER A 178 -2.64 -28.58 12.10
CA SER A 178 -2.70 -29.94 12.66
C SER A 178 -2.39 -29.95 14.14
#